data_AF-A0A2G2D9V2-F1
#
_entry.id   AF-A0A2G2D9V2-F1
#
_cell.length_a   1.000
_cell.length_b   1.000
_cell.length_c   1.000
_cell.angle_alpha   90.00
_cell.angle_beta   90.00
_cell.angle_gamma   90.00
#
_symmetry.space_group_name_H-M   'P 1'
#
loop_
_entity.id
_entity.type
_entity.pdbx_description
1 polymer ?
#
loop_
_entity_poly.entity_id
_entity_poly.type
_entity_poly.pdbx_seq_one_letter_code
_entity_poly.pdbx_strand_id
1 'polypeptide(L)'
;MILLAAVCVSGHWTMQPAVAQCVELPPCKGCGCRGGPGYRSKATGQCVGYRTLEAKCGNPPTLRCRFENAPGTGLNRECVLGKPSDQAD
;
A
#
# COMPACT_ATOMS: atom_id res chain seq x y z
N MET A 1 10.05 65.12 35.82
CA MET A 1 10.66 63.78 35.96
C MET A 1 9.59 62.74 35.67
N ILE A 2 9.51 62.29 34.41
CA ILE A 2 8.55 61.24 33.99
C ILE A 2 9.33 59.92 33.97
N LEU A 3 8.99 59.01 34.88
CA LEU A 3 9.55 57.66 34.97
C LEU A 3 8.92 56.79 33.88
N LEU A 4 9.70 56.43 32.85
CA LEU A 4 9.34 55.44 31.84
C LEU A 4 9.59 54.03 32.43
N ALA A 5 8.53 53.32 32.78
CA ALA A 5 8.59 51.92 33.17
C ALA A 5 8.67 51.04 31.91
N ALA A 6 9.82 50.42 31.67
CA ALA A 6 10.01 49.44 30.61
C ALA A 6 9.36 48.11 31.02
N VAL A 7 8.22 47.77 30.40
CA VAL A 7 7.55 46.47 30.60
C VAL A 7 8.18 45.45 29.65
N CYS A 8 9.04 44.60 30.19
CA CYS A 8 9.62 43.46 29.47
C CYS A 8 8.55 42.36 29.35
N VAL A 9 7.86 42.28 28.20
CA VAL A 9 6.96 41.15 27.91
C VAL A 9 7.82 39.93 27.57
N SER A 10 8.00 39.05 28.55
CA SER A 10 8.61 37.72 28.38
C SER A 10 7.70 36.87 27.49
N GLY A 11 7.95 36.88 26.18
CA GLY A 11 7.29 36.00 25.23
C GLY A 11 7.71 34.55 25.48
N HIS A 12 6.83 33.76 26.09
CA HIS A 12 7.01 32.31 26.21
C HIS A 12 6.66 31.66 24.87
N TRP A 13 7.66 31.44 24.03
CA TRP A 13 7.52 30.64 22.82
C TRP A 13 7.46 29.16 23.23
N THR A 14 6.27 28.62 23.41
CA THR A 14 6.07 27.18 23.53
C THR A 14 6.23 26.55 22.15
N MET A 15 7.42 26.06 21.86
CA MET A 15 7.70 25.29 20.66
C MET A 15 6.93 23.96 20.75
N GLN A 16 5.79 23.85 20.08
CA GLN A 16 5.06 22.59 20.00
C GLN A 16 5.80 21.63 19.06
N PRO A 17 5.97 20.35 19.45
CA PRO A 17 6.51 19.35 18.55
C PRO A 17 5.50 19.06 17.44
N ALA A 18 5.93 19.17 16.19
CA ALA A 18 5.12 18.77 15.05
C ALA A 18 4.96 17.25 15.04
N VAL A 19 3.76 16.77 15.35
CA VAL A 19 3.39 15.37 15.12
C VAL A 19 3.16 15.18 13.62
N ALA A 20 3.89 14.25 13.00
CA ALA A 20 3.65 13.88 11.61
C ALA A 20 2.23 13.31 11.47
N GLN A 21 1.37 13.97 10.71
CA GLN A 21 0.04 13.45 10.38
C GLN A 21 0.15 12.52 9.17
N CYS A 22 0.05 11.22 9.39
CA CYS A 22 -0.01 10.24 8.29
C CYS A 22 -1.36 10.37 7.57
N VAL A 23 -1.34 10.54 6.26
CA VAL A 23 -2.55 10.54 5.42
C VAL A 23 -3.19 9.16 5.49
N GLU A 24 -4.47 9.09 5.87
CA GLU A 24 -5.22 7.85 5.83
C GLU A 24 -5.58 7.52 4.37
N LEU A 25 -4.99 6.45 3.84
CA LEU A 25 -5.27 5.95 2.51
C LEU A 25 -6.50 5.02 2.55
N PRO A 26 -7.34 5.02 1.49
CA PRO A 26 -8.46 4.09 1.43
C PRO A 26 -7.95 2.65 1.53
N PRO A 27 -8.70 1.75 2.19
CA PRO A 27 -8.28 0.38 2.35
C PRO A 27 -8.14 -0.30 0.99
N CYS A 28 -7.05 -1.05 0.83
CA CYS A 28 -6.78 -1.87 -0.33
C CYS A 28 -7.88 -2.94 -0.48
N LYS A 29 -8.75 -2.81 -1.50
CA LYS A 29 -9.88 -3.72 -1.74
C LYS A 29 -9.65 -4.60 -2.98
N GLY A 30 -10.07 -5.85 -2.88
CA GLY A 30 -9.98 -6.83 -3.96
C GLY A 30 -8.61 -7.51 -4.08
N CYS A 31 -8.60 -8.68 -4.70
CA CYS A 31 -7.37 -9.41 -5.00
C CYS A 31 -6.59 -8.69 -6.08
N GLY A 32 -5.29 -8.50 -5.85
CA GLY A 32 -4.40 -7.75 -6.73
C GLY A 32 -4.07 -6.34 -6.24
N CYS A 33 -4.84 -5.76 -5.31
CA CYS A 33 -4.65 -4.36 -4.91
C CYS A 33 -3.25 -4.05 -4.33
N ARG A 34 -2.56 -5.06 -3.77
CA ARG A 34 -1.17 -4.96 -3.28
C ARG A 34 -0.12 -5.46 -4.30
N GLY A 35 -0.41 -5.45 -5.60
CA GLY A 35 0.52 -5.93 -6.63
C GLY A 35 0.41 -7.41 -6.98
N GLY A 36 -0.55 -8.14 -6.38
CA GLY A 36 -0.73 -9.57 -6.61
C GLY A 36 -1.31 -9.92 -7.99
N PRO A 37 -1.49 -11.21 -8.30
CA PRO A 37 -1.96 -11.66 -9.61
C PRO A 37 -3.44 -11.36 -9.91
N GLY A 38 -4.21 -10.85 -8.95
CA GLY A 38 -5.60 -10.44 -9.18
C GLY A 38 -6.67 -11.52 -9.00
N TYR A 39 -6.29 -12.73 -8.54
CA TYR A 39 -7.19 -13.88 -8.48
C TYR A 39 -7.65 -14.22 -7.05
N ARG A 40 -8.95 -14.48 -6.90
CA ARG A 40 -9.57 -15.06 -5.70
C ARG A 40 -9.92 -16.53 -5.93
N SER A 41 -9.50 -17.40 -5.02
CA SER A 41 -9.91 -18.81 -5.03
C SER A 41 -11.42 -18.94 -4.84
N LYS A 42 -12.09 -19.69 -5.73
CA LYS A 42 -13.51 -20.04 -5.55
C LYS A 42 -13.70 -20.99 -4.36
N ALA A 43 -12.71 -21.85 -4.08
CA ALA A 43 -12.77 -22.84 -3.00
C ALA A 43 -12.58 -22.22 -1.61
N THR A 44 -11.64 -21.27 -1.45
CA THR A 44 -11.30 -20.71 -0.13
C THR A 44 -11.77 -19.27 0.07
N GLY A 45 -12.18 -18.57 -0.99
CA GLY A 45 -12.51 -17.14 -0.94
C GLY A 45 -11.30 -16.22 -0.73
N GLN A 46 -10.08 -16.77 -0.62
CA GLN A 46 -8.86 -16.00 -0.36
C GLN A 46 -8.16 -15.56 -1.65
N CYS A 47 -7.41 -14.47 -1.58
CA CYS A 47 -6.54 -14.04 -2.69
C CYS A 47 -5.36 -15.00 -2.86
N VAL A 48 -5.01 -15.26 -4.11
CA VAL A 48 -3.93 -16.17 -4.48
C VAL A 48 -2.67 -15.37 -4.83
N GLY A 49 -1.50 -15.84 -4.41
CA GLY A 49 -0.20 -15.22 -4.74
C GLY A 49 0.44 -15.88 -5.97
N TYR A 50 1.35 -15.17 -6.65
CA TYR A 50 2.00 -15.61 -7.90
C TYR A 50 2.57 -17.03 -7.82
N ARG A 51 3.30 -17.36 -6.75
CA ARG A 51 3.97 -18.66 -6.57
C ARG A 51 3.01 -19.84 -6.37
N THR A 52 1.75 -19.56 -6.05
CA THR A 52 0.73 -20.59 -5.81
C THR A 52 -0.42 -20.54 -6.82
N LEU A 53 -0.32 -19.66 -7.83
CA LEU A 53 -1.42 -19.37 -8.74
C LEU A 53 -1.82 -20.61 -9.53
N GLU A 54 -0.88 -21.28 -10.19
CA GLU A 54 -1.17 -22.49 -10.96
C GLU A 54 -1.68 -23.63 -10.08
N ALA A 55 -1.03 -23.90 -8.95
CA ALA A 55 -1.43 -24.95 -8.03
C ALA A 55 -2.87 -24.76 -7.49
N LYS A 56 -3.26 -23.52 -7.17
CA LYS A 56 -4.58 -23.22 -6.59
C LYS A 56 -5.66 -22.96 -7.65
N CYS A 57 -5.31 -22.29 -8.75
CA CYS A 57 -6.25 -21.79 -9.74
C CYS A 57 -6.30 -22.63 -11.03
N GLY A 58 -5.24 -23.40 -11.31
CA GLY A 58 -5.01 -24.10 -12.57
C GLY A 58 -4.36 -23.22 -13.63
N ASN A 59 -4.20 -23.81 -14.83
CA ASN A 59 -3.76 -23.14 -16.03
C ASN A 59 -4.77 -23.45 -17.17
N PRO A 60 -5.65 -22.50 -17.58
CA PRO A 60 -5.68 -21.10 -17.16
C PRO A 60 -6.21 -20.89 -15.72
N PRO A 61 -5.81 -19.82 -15.01
CA PRO A 61 -6.25 -19.56 -13.62
C PRO A 61 -7.76 -19.35 -13.45
N THR A 62 -8.46 -19.01 -14.53
CA THR A 62 -9.92 -18.78 -14.54
C THR A 62 -10.73 -20.06 -14.30
N LEU A 63 -10.11 -21.24 -14.42
CA LEU A 63 -10.74 -22.52 -14.11
C LEU A 63 -11.26 -22.54 -12.67
N ARG A 64 -10.39 -22.30 -11.68
CA ARG A 64 -10.72 -22.42 -10.25
C ARG A 64 -10.73 -21.10 -9.49
N CYS A 65 -10.30 -20.01 -10.12
CA CYS A 65 -10.28 -18.69 -9.49
C CYS A 65 -11.11 -17.65 -10.28
N ARG A 66 -11.56 -16.60 -9.59
CA ARG A 66 -12.19 -15.42 -10.20
C ARG A 66 -11.16 -14.30 -10.27
N PHE A 67 -11.05 -13.65 -11.42
CA PHE A 67 -10.26 -12.44 -11.58
C PHE A 67 -11.03 -11.22 -11.06
N GLU A 68 -10.39 -10.39 -10.23
CA GLU A 68 -11.03 -9.22 -9.62
C GLU A 68 -10.54 -7.88 -10.15
N ASN A 69 -9.43 -7.87 -10.90
CA ASN A 69 -8.87 -6.67 -11.54
C ASN A 69 -8.74 -5.45 -10.61
N ALA A 70 -8.32 -5.65 -9.34
CA ALA A 70 -8.15 -4.53 -8.42
C ALA A 70 -7.02 -3.58 -8.89
N PRO A 71 -7.11 -2.26 -8.62
CA PRO A 71 -6.05 -1.31 -8.94
C PRO A 71 -4.75 -1.72 -8.26
N GLY A 72 -3.78 -2.18 -9.04
CA GLY A 72 -2.54 -2.78 -8.54
C GLY A 72 -2.27 -4.20 -9.04
N THR A 73 -3.25 -4.86 -9.66
CA THR A 73 -3.05 -6.19 -10.23
C THR A 73 -1.87 -6.18 -11.20
N GLY A 74 -0.92 -7.11 -11.02
CA GLY A 74 0.27 -7.20 -11.88
C GLY A 74 1.48 -6.41 -11.40
N LEU A 75 1.31 -5.33 -10.63
CA LEU A 75 2.39 -4.35 -10.39
C LEU A 75 3.62 -4.88 -9.63
N ASN A 76 3.51 -6.01 -8.92
CA ASN A 76 4.64 -6.60 -8.19
C ASN A 76 5.07 -7.96 -8.75
N ARG A 77 4.74 -8.29 -10.01
CA ARG A 77 5.01 -9.61 -10.58
C ARG A 77 6.51 -9.91 -10.65
N GLU A 78 7.31 -9.00 -11.20
CA GLU A 78 8.75 -9.21 -11.40
C GLU A 78 9.47 -9.33 -10.05
N CYS A 79 9.17 -8.41 -9.13
CA CYS A 79 9.72 -8.40 -7.77
C CYS A 79 9.41 -9.71 -7.02
N VAL A 80 8.17 -10.21 -7.07
CA VAL A 80 7.78 -11.42 -6.34
C VAL A 80 8.35 -12.68 -6.97
N LEU A 81 8.48 -12.74 -8.30
CA LEU A 81 9.00 -13.91 -9.01
C LEU A 81 10.54 -13.93 -9.09
N GLY A 82 11.20 -12.79 -8.84
CA GLY A 82 12.66 -12.71 -8.83
C GLY A 82 13.27 -12.90 -10.22
N LYS A 83 12.69 -12.29 -11.26
CA LYS A 83 13.29 -12.36 -12.60
C LYS A 83 14.64 -11.63 -12.62
N PRO A 84 15.65 -12.15 -13.36
CA PRO A 84 16.90 -11.44 -13.60
C PRO A 84 16.67 -10.13 -14.35
N SER A 85 17.60 -9.19 -14.21
CA SER A 85 17.59 -7.79 -14.62
C SER A 85 17.40 -7.48 -16.12
N ASP A 86 17.27 -8.49 -16.98
CA ASP A 86 17.36 -8.30 -18.44
C ASP A 86 15.98 -8.31 -19.13
N GLN A 87 14.89 -8.25 -18.36
CA GLN A 87 13.49 -8.36 -18.83
C GLN A 87 12.56 -7.32 -18.19
N ALA A 88 13.05 -6.08 -18.09
CA ALA A 88 12.21 -4.90 -17.87
C ALA A 88 12.19 -4.10 -19.17
N ASP A 89 11.25 -4.43 -20.06
CA ASP A 89 10.93 -3.64 -21.26
C ASP A 89 9.92 -2.52 -20.91
#